data_AF-A0A1Q7UCJ1-F1
#
_entry.id   AF-A0A1Q7UCJ1-F1
#
_cell.length_a   1.000
_cell.length_b   1.000
_cell.length_c   1.000
_cell.angle_alpha   90.00
_cell.angle_beta   90.00
_cell.angle_gamma   90.00
#
_symmetry.space_group_name_H-M   'P 1'
#
loop_
_entity.id
_entity.type
_entity.pdbx_description
1 polymer ?
#
loop_
_entity_poly.entity_id
_entity_poly.type
_entity_poly.pdbx_seq_one_letter_code
_entity_poly.pdbx_strand_id
1 'polypeptide(L)'
;MSWIKWVSTPKVQAQQAIYFGETPANTKACAIMDKLSKGSCAQYHANASAAYFRSIKFWKTPSKDCGNGKSNCMDYGKWQQAWTDIKS
;
A
#
# COMPACT_ATOMS: atom_id res chain seq x y z
N MET A 1 -21.63 5.13 -7.27
CA MET A 1 -20.55 4.12 -7.42
C MET A 1 -19.72 4.20 -8.71
N SER A 2 -19.97 5.12 -9.67
CA SER A 2 -19.29 5.12 -10.99
C SER A 2 -17.77 5.28 -10.93
N TRP A 3 -17.27 6.08 -9.98
CA TRP A 3 -15.83 6.30 -9.80
C TRP A 3 -15.08 5.02 -9.42
N ILE A 4 -15.53 4.29 -8.38
CA ILE A 4 -14.86 3.05 -7.92
C ILE A 4 -14.77 2.03 -9.05
N LYS A 5 -15.84 1.89 -9.85
CA LYS A 5 -15.85 1.00 -11.02
C LYS A 5 -14.80 1.41 -12.05
N TRP A 6 -14.65 2.70 -12.31
CA TRP A 6 -13.68 3.24 -13.27
C TRP A 6 -12.23 3.12 -12.78
N VAL A 7 -11.92 3.53 -11.55
CA VAL A 7 -10.55 3.46 -10.98
C VAL A 7 -10.06 2.03 -10.78
N SER A 8 -10.97 1.06 -10.66
CA SER A 8 -10.62 -0.36 -10.52
C SER A 8 -10.32 -1.04 -11.85
N THR A 9 -10.51 -0.36 -12.99
CA THR A 9 -10.22 -0.95 -14.31
C THR A 9 -8.70 -1.17 -14.48
N PRO A 10 -8.28 -2.22 -15.21
CA PRO A 10 -6.86 -2.51 -15.41
C PRO A 10 -6.08 -1.34 -16.02
N LYS A 11 -6.70 -0.60 -16.95
CA LYS A 11 -6.07 0.55 -17.62
C LYS A 11 -5.79 1.68 -16.65
N VAL A 12 -6.78 2.08 -15.84
CA VAL A 12 -6.62 3.18 -14.89
C VAL A 12 -5.65 2.82 -13.77
N GLN A 13 -5.73 1.60 -13.24
CA GLN A 13 -4.74 1.08 -12.27
C GLN A 13 -3.32 1.07 -12.85
N ALA A 14 -3.13 0.68 -14.12
CA ALA A 14 -1.81 0.69 -14.74
C ALA A 14 -1.24 2.11 -14.86
N GLN A 15 -2.08 3.08 -15.26
CA GLN A 15 -1.68 4.48 -15.37
C GLN A 15 -1.29 5.06 -14.01
N GLN A 16 -2.11 4.79 -12.98
CA GLN A 16 -1.85 5.24 -11.61
C GLN A 16 -0.56 4.61 -11.05
N ALA A 17 -0.41 3.29 -11.17
CA ALA A 17 0.76 2.55 -10.71
C ALA A 17 2.07 3.08 -11.32
N ILE A 18 2.07 3.33 -12.64
CA ILE A 18 3.24 3.89 -13.32
C ILE A 18 3.53 5.32 -12.86
N TYR A 19 2.49 6.13 -12.69
CA TYR A 19 2.66 7.54 -12.32
C TYR A 19 3.19 7.70 -10.88
N PHE A 20 2.63 6.98 -9.91
CA PHE A 20 3.04 7.07 -8.49
C PHE A 20 4.20 6.16 -8.11
N GLY A 21 4.50 5.14 -8.93
CA GLY A 21 5.47 4.11 -8.60
C GLY A 21 4.97 3.09 -7.58
N GLU A 22 3.67 2.80 -7.60
CA GLU A 22 3.01 1.89 -6.65
C GLU A 22 2.63 0.54 -7.26
N THR A 23 2.36 -0.44 -6.40
CA THR A 23 1.80 -1.73 -6.81
C THR A 23 0.29 -1.57 -7.12
N PRO A 24 -0.21 -1.91 -8.33
CA PRO A 24 -1.64 -1.88 -8.63
C PRO A 24 -2.41 -2.91 -7.78
N ALA A 25 -3.64 -2.57 -7.39
CA ALA A 25 -4.52 -3.51 -6.71
C ALA A 25 -5.16 -4.54 -7.67
N ASN A 26 -5.25 -4.19 -8.96
CA ASN A 26 -5.77 -5.09 -10.00
C ASN A 26 -4.61 -5.72 -10.76
N THR A 27 -4.34 -7.01 -10.53
CA THR A 27 -3.22 -7.73 -11.17
C THR A 27 -3.31 -7.81 -12.70
N LYS A 28 -4.51 -7.62 -13.27
CA LYS A 28 -4.69 -7.51 -14.74
C LYS A 28 -4.03 -6.25 -15.31
N ALA A 29 -3.64 -5.28 -14.47
CA ALA A 29 -2.91 -4.08 -14.88
C ALA A 29 -1.49 -4.39 -15.37
N CYS A 30 -0.84 -5.46 -14.89
CA CYS A 30 0.55 -5.78 -15.21
C CYS A 30 0.83 -5.88 -16.72
N ALA A 31 -0.04 -6.54 -17.47
CA ALA A 31 0.11 -6.67 -18.92
C ALA A 31 0.02 -5.31 -19.65
N ILE A 32 -0.69 -4.33 -19.08
CA ILE A 32 -0.77 -2.97 -19.61
C ILE A 32 0.44 -2.16 -19.14
N MET A 33 0.82 -2.32 -17.87
CA MET A 33 1.99 -1.67 -17.30
C MET A 33 3.25 -1.98 -18.11
N ASP A 34 3.52 -3.26 -18.39
CA ASP A 34 4.71 -3.65 -19.16
C ASP A 34 4.69 -3.20 -20.62
N LYS A 35 3.51 -2.88 -21.17
CA LYS A 35 3.38 -2.25 -22.50
C LYS A 35 3.67 -0.75 -22.48
N LEU A 36 3.24 -0.06 -21.42
CA LEU A 36 3.43 1.39 -21.25
C LEU A 36 4.83 1.73 -20.73
N SER A 37 5.37 0.90 -19.84
CA SER A 37 6.69 1.03 -19.23
C SER A 37 7.24 -0.37 -18.97
N LYS A 38 8.14 -0.83 -19.84
CA LYS A 38 8.63 -2.20 -19.85
C LYS A 38 9.31 -2.56 -18.51
N GLY A 39 8.84 -3.62 -17.86
CA GLY A 39 9.39 -4.11 -16.59
C GLY A 39 8.77 -3.46 -15.35
N SER A 40 7.87 -2.49 -15.51
CA SER A 40 7.24 -1.79 -14.39
C SER A 40 6.38 -2.70 -13.50
N CYS A 41 5.79 -3.78 -14.03
CA CYS A 41 5.07 -4.75 -13.19
C CYS A 41 6.02 -5.41 -12.17
N ALA A 42 7.23 -5.81 -12.60
CA ALA A 42 8.22 -6.39 -11.70
C ALA A 42 8.85 -5.35 -10.77
N GLN A 43 9.18 -4.16 -11.31
CA GLN A 43 9.75 -3.04 -10.55
C GLN A 43 8.87 -2.65 -9.35
N TYR A 44 7.55 -2.65 -9.54
CA TYR A 44 6.59 -2.30 -8.49
C TYR A 44 6.00 -3.52 -7.78
N HIS A 45 6.69 -4.66 -7.82
CA HIS A 45 6.32 -5.88 -7.09
C HIS A 45 4.90 -6.40 -7.37
N ALA A 46 4.33 -6.09 -8.53
CA ALA A 46 2.95 -6.44 -8.87
C ALA A 46 2.79 -7.92 -9.27
N ASN A 47 3.90 -8.58 -9.59
CA ASN A 47 4.02 -10.02 -9.79
C ASN A 47 4.66 -10.74 -8.57
N ALA A 48 4.85 -10.04 -7.45
CA ALA A 48 5.47 -10.62 -6.27
C ALA A 48 4.57 -11.67 -5.60
N SER A 49 5.20 -12.61 -4.90
CA SER A 49 4.48 -13.68 -4.20
C SER A 49 3.77 -13.15 -2.96
N ALA A 50 2.79 -13.91 -2.47
CA ALA A 50 2.16 -13.63 -1.17
C ALA A 50 3.17 -13.60 -0.01
N ALA A 51 4.32 -14.28 -0.12
CA ALA A 51 5.37 -14.22 0.90
C ALA A 51 6.04 -12.84 0.96
N TYR A 52 6.27 -12.20 -0.20
CA TYR A 52 6.74 -10.81 -0.25
C TYR A 52 5.74 -9.89 0.46
N PHE A 53 4.46 -9.95 0.11
CA PHE A 53 3.43 -9.12 0.75
C PHE A 53 3.31 -9.36 2.26
N ARG A 54 3.51 -10.60 2.75
CA ARG A 54 3.54 -10.90 4.20
C ARG A 54 4.76 -10.34 4.93
N SER A 55 5.84 -10.03 4.23
CA SER A 55 7.01 -9.39 4.82
C SER A 55 6.79 -7.89 5.09
N ILE A 56 5.88 -7.26 4.34
CA ILE A 56 5.58 -5.83 4.46
C ILE A 56 4.81 -5.56 5.76
N LYS A 57 5.30 -4.59 6.56
CA LYS A 57 4.56 -4.04 7.70
C LYS A 57 3.64 -2.93 7.23
N PHE A 58 2.49 -3.31 6.66
CA PHE A 58 1.47 -2.34 6.23
C PHE A 58 1.07 -1.43 7.38
N TRP A 59 0.94 -0.14 7.07
CA TRP A 59 0.49 0.84 8.05
C TRP A 59 -0.90 0.49 8.57
N LYS A 60 -1.04 0.64 9.88
CA LYS A 60 -2.29 0.50 10.61
C LYS A 60 -2.36 1.61 11.64
N THR A 61 -3.56 2.02 12.02
CA THR A 61 -3.74 2.97 13.12
C THR A 61 -3.22 2.34 14.42
N PRO A 62 -2.22 2.92 15.09
CA PRO A 62 -1.76 2.44 16.39
C PRO A 62 -2.90 2.54 17.40
N SER A 63 -3.11 1.47 18.17
CA SER A 63 -4.13 1.40 19.21
C SER A 63 -3.51 0.87 20.50
N LYS A 64 -4.18 1.16 21.63
CA LYS A 64 -3.79 0.62 22.92
C LYS A 64 -3.83 -0.91 22.96
N ASP A 65 -4.73 -1.51 22.19
CA ASP A 65 -4.86 -2.97 22.06
C ASP A 65 -3.74 -3.54 21.19
N CYS A 66 -2.89 -4.33 21.80
CA CYS A 66 -1.77 -4.99 21.14
C CYS A 66 -2.18 -6.17 20.25
N GLY A 67 -3.44 -6.64 20.33
CA GLY A 67 -3.92 -7.85 19.64
C GLY A 67 -3.41 -9.16 20.25
N ASN A 68 -2.87 -9.10 21.46
CA ASN A 68 -2.35 -10.25 22.22
C ASN A 68 -2.90 -10.30 23.66
N GLY A 69 -4.05 -9.65 23.89
CA GLY A 69 -4.68 -9.52 25.22
C GLY A 69 -4.08 -8.43 26.11
N LYS A 70 -3.03 -7.71 25.66
CA LYS A 70 -2.48 -6.55 26.36
C LYS A 70 -3.03 -5.24 25.80
N SER A 71 -3.19 -4.24 26.67
CA SER A 71 -3.74 -2.92 26.33
C SER A 71 -2.73 -1.77 26.56
N ASN A 72 -1.44 -2.09 26.60
CA ASN A 72 -0.36 -1.15 26.90
C ASN A 72 0.47 -0.76 25.65
N CYS A 73 -0.03 -1.00 24.44
CA CYS A 73 0.65 -0.60 23.22
C CYS A 73 0.60 0.92 23.01
N MET A 74 1.55 1.43 22.22
CA MET A 74 1.55 2.82 21.80
C MET A 74 0.29 3.09 20.95
N ASP A 75 -0.57 3.96 21.47
CA ASP A 75 -1.72 4.48 20.73
C ASP A 75 -1.31 5.65 19.81
N TYR A 76 -2.22 6.01 18.90
CA TYR A 76 -1.98 7.08 17.92
C TYR A 76 -1.70 8.45 18.56
N GLY A 77 -2.33 8.78 19.69
CA GLY A 77 -2.13 10.07 20.37
C GLY A 77 -0.72 10.19 20.93
N LYS A 78 -0.26 9.15 21.62
CA LYS A 78 1.13 9.09 22.11
C LYS A 78 2.15 9.06 20.97
N TRP A 79 1.86 8.35 19.88
CA TRP A 79 2.71 8.33 18.70
C TRP A 79 2.84 9.72 18.06
N GLN A 80 1.72 10.45 17.92
CA GLN A 80 1.72 11.81 17.37
C GLN A 80 2.46 12.80 18.27
N GLN A 81 2.31 12.69 19.59
CA GLN A 81 3.07 13.53 20.54
C GLN A 81 4.57 13.28 20.40
N ALA A 82 5.00 12.02 20.46
CA ALA A 82 6.41 11.66 20.32
C ALA A 82 7.01 12.14 18.98
N TRP A 83 6.25 12.03 17.88
CA TRP A 83 6.67 12.57 16.58
C TRP A 83 6.80 14.09 16.56
N THR A 84 5.95 14.79 17.31
CA THR A 84 6.01 16.25 17.42
C THR A 84 7.24 16.67 18.21
N ASP A 85 7.52 16.01 19.34
CA ASP A 85 8.67 16.28 20.20
C ASP A 85 10.01 16.08 19.48
N ILE A 86 10.10 15.10 18.56
CA ILE A 86 11.31 14.84 17.77
C ILE A 86 11.57 15.94 16.73
N LYS A 87 10.51 16.55 16.19
CA LYS A 87 10.61 17.51 15.09
C LYS A 87 10.79 18.95 15.55
N SER A 88 10.40 19.27 16.78
CA SER A 88 10.46 20.62 17.35
C SER A 88 11.87 21.05 17.72
#